data_AF-A0A9E1HIU9-F1
#
_entry.id   AF-A0A9E1HIU9-F1
#
_cell.length_a   1.000
_cell.length_b   1.000
_cell.length_c   1.000
_cell.angle_alpha   90.00
_cell.angle_beta   90.00
_cell.angle_gamma   90.00
#
_symmetry.space_group_name_H-M   'P 1'
#
loop_
_entity.id
_entity.type
_entity.pdbx_description
1 polymer ?
#
loop_
_entity_poly.entity_id
_entity_poly.type
_entity_poly.pdbx_seq_one_letter_code
_entity_poly.pdbx_strand_id
1 'polypeptide(L)'
;MSAEEIRKKLCDKDNQKAYQTLLEFEMITTESNELYPYFDLFLSLLDDKHSFVRVRGFRIICALAKWDKENKINHNIDKILKELEDNKGTSVRQCLDACSIMLLYKPELFSKVEEKLTHLNLKIYKENLQGLIKKDIETILSNE
;
A
#
# COMPACT_ATOMS: atom_id res chain seq x y z
N MET A 1 -21.75 -3.69 3.04
CA MET A 1 -20.92 -3.51 4.26
C MET A 1 -20.81 -2.01 4.54
N SER A 2 -20.85 -1.57 5.79
CA SER A 2 -20.68 -0.14 6.13
C SER A 2 -19.20 0.24 6.29
N ALA A 3 -18.89 1.54 6.22
CA ALA A 3 -17.54 2.06 6.45
C ALA A 3 -17.03 1.70 7.87
N GLU A 4 -17.92 1.69 8.87
CA GLU A 4 -17.58 1.33 10.24
C GLU A 4 -17.22 -0.17 10.36
N GLU A 5 -17.96 -1.04 9.68
CA GLU A 5 -17.67 -2.47 9.63
C GLU A 5 -16.31 -2.76 8.97
N ILE A 6 -16.03 -2.10 7.84
CA ILE A 6 -14.73 -2.20 7.16
C ILE A 6 -13.60 -1.78 8.10
N ARG A 7 -13.74 -0.61 8.72
CA ARG A 7 -12.73 -0.07 9.64
C ARG A 7 -12.48 -1.02 10.80
N LYS A 8 -13.56 -1.53 11.42
CA LYS A 8 -13.48 -2.46 12.55
C LYS A 8 -12.71 -3.73 12.18
N LYS A 9 -12.99 -4.33 11.01
CA LYS A 9 -12.29 -5.56 10.58
C LYS A 9 -10.80 -5.30 10.28
N LEU A 10 -10.47 -4.21 9.58
CA LEU A 10 -9.07 -3.90 9.23
C LEU A 10 -8.23 -3.43 10.41
N CYS A 11 -8.87 -2.85 11.43
CA CYS A 11 -8.23 -2.39 12.66
C CYS A 11 -8.39 -3.37 13.83
N ASP A 12 -8.81 -4.61 13.58
CA ASP A 12 -8.97 -5.61 14.64
C ASP A 12 -7.63 -5.82 15.38
N LYS A 13 -7.71 -6.00 16.69
CA LYS A 13 -6.55 -6.28 17.56
C LYS A 13 -5.95 -7.65 17.25
N ASP A 14 -6.78 -8.58 16.78
CA ASP A 14 -6.36 -9.85 16.23
C ASP A 14 -5.77 -9.62 14.83
N ASN A 15 -4.44 -9.51 14.77
CA ASN A 15 -3.72 -9.26 13.52
C ASN A 15 -3.92 -10.36 12.49
N GLN A 16 -4.20 -11.61 12.90
CA GLN A 16 -4.45 -12.70 11.97
C GLN A 16 -5.80 -12.51 11.29
N LYS A 17 -6.85 -12.16 12.04
CA LYS A 17 -8.18 -11.85 11.48
C LYS A 17 -8.15 -10.63 10.57
N ALA A 18 -7.49 -9.56 11.00
CA ALA A 18 -7.38 -8.36 10.19
C ALA A 18 -6.55 -8.59 8.91
N TYR A 19 -5.53 -9.46 8.96
CA TYR A 19 -4.79 -9.88 7.78
C TYR A 19 -5.64 -10.72 6.82
N GLN A 20 -6.46 -11.65 7.33
CA GLN A 20 -7.39 -12.40 6.47
C GLN A 20 -8.43 -11.49 5.81
N THR A 21 -8.91 -10.48 6.53
CA THR A 21 -9.80 -9.44 5.96
C THR A 21 -9.09 -8.69 4.83
N LEU A 22 -7.82 -8.33 5.01
CA LEU A 22 -7.04 -7.69 3.95
C LEU A 22 -6.99 -8.55 2.67
N LEU A 23 -6.68 -9.84 2.80
CA LEU A 23 -6.62 -10.76 1.65
C LEU A 23 -7.98 -10.92 0.95
N GLU A 24 -9.06 -11.03 1.73
CA GLU A 24 -10.43 -11.05 1.20
C GLU A 24 -10.72 -9.77 0.39
N PHE A 25 -10.32 -8.61 0.92
CA PHE A 25 -10.57 -7.33 0.25
C PHE A 25 -9.74 -7.16 -1.01
N GLU A 26 -8.46 -7.55 -0.99
CA GLU A 26 -7.64 -7.58 -2.20
C GLU A 26 -8.27 -8.47 -3.29
N MET A 27 -8.80 -9.64 -2.92
CA MET A 27 -9.56 -10.50 -3.86
C MET A 27 -10.84 -9.81 -4.37
N ILE A 28 -11.61 -9.14 -3.52
CA ILE A 28 -12.79 -8.38 -3.97
C ILE A 28 -12.39 -7.30 -4.98
N THR A 29 -11.24 -6.64 -4.78
CA THR A 29 -10.75 -5.62 -5.72
C THR A 29 -10.26 -6.19 -7.06
N THR A 30 -9.94 -7.48 -7.18
CA THR A 30 -9.60 -8.05 -8.50
C THR A 30 -10.83 -8.13 -9.40
N GLU A 31 -11.96 -8.51 -8.81
CA GLU A 31 -13.22 -8.81 -9.50
C GLU A 31 -14.18 -7.62 -9.62
N SER A 32 -14.15 -6.68 -8.67
CA SER A 32 -15.16 -5.62 -8.59
C SER A 32 -14.64 -4.31 -8.00
N ASN A 33 -15.39 -3.23 -8.24
CA ASN A 33 -15.15 -1.92 -7.64
C ASN A 33 -15.94 -1.68 -6.34
N GLU A 34 -16.50 -2.72 -5.70
CA GLU A 34 -17.37 -2.57 -4.52
C GLU A 34 -16.70 -1.83 -3.35
N LEU A 35 -15.38 -1.96 -3.23
CA LEU A 35 -14.60 -1.30 -2.18
C LEU A 35 -14.20 0.14 -2.54
N TYR A 36 -14.27 0.55 -3.81
CA TYR A 36 -13.85 1.89 -4.24
C TYR A 36 -14.61 3.05 -3.57
N PRO A 37 -15.93 2.98 -3.32
CA PRO A 37 -16.65 4.00 -2.55
C PRO A 37 -16.07 4.27 -1.16
N TYR A 38 -15.29 3.34 -0.60
CA TYR A 38 -14.61 3.48 0.69
C TYR A 38 -13.15 3.93 0.58
N PHE A 39 -12.70 4.43 -0.59
CA PHE A 39 -11.33 4.89 -0.79
C PHE A 39 -10.84 5.82 0.32
N ASP A 40 -11.65 6.83 0.68
CA ASP A 40 -11.28 7.83 1.68
C ASP A 40 -11.13 7.21 3.08
N LEU A 41 -11.86 6.13 3.37
CA LEU A 41 -11.66 5.34 4.58
C LEU A 41 -10.29 4.66 4.58
N PHE A 42 -9.89 3.99 3.49
CA PHE A 42 -8.58 3.35 3.40
C PHE A 42 -7.43 4.38 3.46
N LEU A 43 -7.61 5.54 2.84
CA LEU A 43 -6.67 6.65 2.92
C LEU A 43 -6.51 7.17 4.36
N SER A 44 -7.60 7.19 5.14
CA SER A 44 -7.55 7.57 6.56
C SER A 44 -6.76 6.57 7.43
N LEU A 45 -6.61 5.31 6.98
CA LEU A 45 -5.84 4.31 7.72
C LEU A 45 -4.34 4.60 7.69
N LEU A 46 -3.86 5.39 6.72
CA LEU A 46 -2.45 5.82 6.63
C LEU A 46 -2.07 6.79 7.77
N ASP A 47 -3.06 7.38 8.46
CA ASP A 47 -2.80 8.24 9.61
C ASP A 47 -2.76 7.45 10.95
N ASP A 48 -2.93 6.12 10.91
CA ASP A 48 -2.91 5.31 12.13
C ASP A 48 -1.50 5.19 12.73
N LYS A 49 -1.40 5.20 14.06
CA LYS A 49 -0.12 5.06 14.76
C LYS A 49 0.56 3.69 14.54
N HIS A 50 -0.19 2.65 14.22
CA HIS A 50 0.34 1.29 14.04
C HIS A 50 0.65 1.00 12.58
N SER A 51 1.91 0.69 12.27
CA SER A 51 2.37 0.34 10.91
C SER A 51 1.52 -0.74 10.22
N PHE A 52 1.01 -1.73 10.96
CA PHE A 52 0.22 -2.82 10.37
C PHE A 52 -1.13 -2.33 9.82
N VAL A 53 -1.74 -1.34 10.47
CA VAL A 53 -2.99 -0.73 10.01
C VAL A 53 -2.72 0.11 8.76
N ARG A 54 -1.64 0.91 8.77
CA ARG A 54 -1.22 1.70 7.61
C ARG A 54 -0.92 0.83 6.40
N VAL A 55 -0.17 -0.27 6.58
CA VAL A 55 0.11 -1.25 5.50
C VAL A 55 -1.17 -1.82 4.89
N ARG A 56 -2.19 -2.15 5.71
CA ARG A 56 -3.48 -2.63 5.19
C ARG A 56 -4.17 -1.56 4.33
N GLY A 57 -4.20 -0.32 4.81
CA GLY A 57 -4.72 0.81 4.04
C GLY A 57 -3.99 0.99 2.72
N PHE A 58 -2.66 1.01 2.77
CA PHE A 58 -1.79 1.16 1.60
C PHE A 58 -2.04 0.07 0.56
N ARG A 59 -2.03 -1.20 0.97
CA ARG A 59 -2.21 -2.34 0.07
C ARG A 59 -3.57 -2.31 -0.64
N ILE A 60 -4.65 -1.99 0.09
CA ILE A 60 -5.98 -1.86 -0.50
C ILE A 60 -6.04 -0.68 -1.48
N ILE A 61 -5.43 0.46 -1.14
CA ILE A 61 -5.35 1.62 -2.05
C ILE A 61 -4.67 1.23 -3.37
N CYS A 62 -3.53 0.53 -3.30
CA CYS A 62 -2.83 0.06 -4.48
C CYS A 62 -3.67 -0.94 -5.30
N ALA A 63 -4.37 -1.87 -4.64
CA ALA A 63 -5.23 -2.84 -5.31
C ALA A 63 -6.45 -2.17 -5.99
N LEU A 64 -6.92 -1.04 -5.45
CA LEU A 64 -7.97 -0.22 -6.05
C LEU A 64 -7.53 0.58 -7.29
N ALA A 65 -6.24 0.60 -7.65
CA ALA A 65 -5.73 1.38 -8.78
C ALA A 65 -6.46 1.10 -10.10
N LYS A 66 -6.83 -0.16 -10.36
CA LYS A 66 -7.65 -0.58 -11.51
C LYS A 66 -8.99 0.15 -11.61
N TRP A 67 -9.56 0.55 -10.48
CA TRP A 67 -10.89 1.15 -10.37
C TRP A 67 -10.85 2.66 -10.12
N ASP A 68 -9.67 3.27 -10.00
CA ASP A 68 -9.47 4.66 -9.61
C ASP A 68 -9.78 5.68 -10.72
N LYS A 69 -11.05 5.73 -11.13
CA LYS A 69 -11.53 6.61 -12.19
C LYS A 69 -11.51 8.09 -11.81
N GLU A 70 -11.55 8.40 -10.51
CA GLU A 70 -11.50 9.77 -9.99
C GLU A 70 -10.05 10.24 -9.71
N ASN A 71 -9.04 9.44 -10.06
CA ASN A 71 -7.62 9.73 -9.83
C ASN A 71 -7.30 10.07 -8.36
N LYS A 72 -8.01 9.46 -7.41
CA LYS A 72 -7.78 9.71 -5.97
C LYS A 72 -6.37 9.29 -5.54
N ILE A 73 -5.78 8.28 -6.18
CA ILE A 73 -4.39 7.89 -5.95
C ILE A 73 -3.44 9.00 -6.41
N ASN A 74 -3.58 9.55 -7.62
CA ASN A 74 -2.70 10.62 -8.10
C ASN A 74 -2.80 11.86 -7.20
N HIS A 75 -4.01 12.24 -6.79
CA HIS A 75 -4.22 13.39 -5.91
C HIS A 75 -3.58 13.22 -4.53
N ASN A 76 -3.42 11.98 -4.05
CA ASN A 76 -2.91 11.66 -2.72
C ASN A 76 -1.55 10.94 -2.75
N ILE A 77 -0.87 10.92 -3.89
CA ILE A 77 0.32 10.08 -4.11
C ILE A 77 1.42 10.35 -3.10
N ASP A 78 1.65 11.62 -2.72
CA ASP A 78 2.68 11.97 -1.74
C ASP A 78 2.37 11.39 -0.35
N LYS A 79 1.09 11.40 0.04
CA LYS A 79 0.63 10.79 1.29
C LYS A 79 0.79 9.27 1.25
N ILE A 80 0.40 8.65 0.13
CA ILE A 80 0.47 7.20 -0.06
C ILE A 80 1.93 6.74 0.00
N LEU A 81 2.82 7.35 -0.79
CA LEU A 81 4.22 6.94 -0.90
C LEU A 81 5.04 7.19 0.38
N LYS A 82 4.55 8.02 1.32
CA LYS A 82 5.17 8.18 2.64
C LYS A 82 5.28 6.87 3.42
N GLU A 83 4.38 5.91 3.20
CA GLU A 83 4.44 4.61 3.87
C GLU A 83 5.67 3.77 3.50
N LEU A 84 6.34 4.09 2.38
CA LEU A 84 7.60 3.45 1.99
C LEU A 84 8.78 3.82 2.91
N GLU A 85 8.58 4.77 3.82
CA GLU A 85 9.56 5.21 4.82
C GLU A 85 9.27 4.67 6.23
N ASP A 86 8.41 3.65 6.36
CA ASP A 86 8.11 3.05 7.66
C ASP A 86 9.38 2.49 8.34
N ASN A 87 9.55 2.77 9.64
CA ASN A 87 10.67 2.25 10.43
C ASN A 87 10.74 0.72 10.47
N LYS A 88 9.66 0.01 10.15
CA LYS A 88 9.61 -1.46 10.04
C LYS A 88 9.87 -1.87 8.59
N GLY A 89 11.06 -2.41 8.34
CA GLY A 89 11.42 -2.91 7.01
C GLY A 89 10.43 -3.94 6.45
N THR A 90 9.83 -4.81 7.28
CA THR A 90 8.80 -5.76 6.82
C THR A 90 7.49 -5.10 6.38
N SER A 91 7.16 -3.92 6.91
CA SER A 91 6.04 -3.10 6.43
C SER A 91 6.36 -2.47 5.08
N VAL A 92 7.57 -1.93 4.91
CA VAL A 92 8.02 -1.35 3.64
C VAL A 92 8.02 -2.38 2.53
N ARG A 93 8.54 -3.60 2.76
CA ARG A 93 8.52 -4.67 1.76
C ARG A 93 7.11 -5.01 1.26
N GLN A 94 6.13 -5.05 2.17
CA GLN A 94 4.72 -5.28 1.78
C GLN A 94 4.14 -4.13 0.95
N CYS A 95 4.54 -2.89 1.24
CA CYS A 95 4.12 -1.74 0.45
C CYS A 95 4.79 -1.73 -0.93
N LEU A 96 6.07 -2.13 -1.04
CA LEU A 96 6.77 -2.25 -2.32
C LEU A 96 6.11 -3.28 -3.24
N ASP A 97 5.71 -4.44 -2.70
CA ASP A 97 4.96 -5.44 -3.47
C ASP A 97 3.65 -4.85 -4.04
N ALA A 98 2.90 -4.14 -3.20
CA ALA A 98 1.67 -3.47 -3.63
C ALA A 98 1.89 -2.29 -4.60
N CYS A 99 3.03 -1.58 -4.52
CA CYS A 99 3.39 -0.55 -5.52
C CYS A 99 3.43 -1.12 -6.93
N SER A 100 3.94 -2.34 -7.09
CA SER A 100 3.99 -3.01 -8.40
C SER A 100 2.58 -3.16 -8.99
N ILE A 101 1.60 -3.57 -8.17
CA ILE A 101 0.19 -3.69 -8.57
C ILE A 101 -0.39 -2.34 -8.98
N MET A 102 -0.11 -1.28 -8.22
CA MET A 102 -0.58 0.07 -8.55
C MET A 102 -0.05 0.54 -9.91
N LEU A 103 1.24 0.31 -10.18
CA LEU A 103 1.89 0.73 -11.42
C LEU A 103 1.39 -0.02 -12.66
N LEU A 104 0.86 -1.24 -12.52
CA LEU A 104 0.21 -1.96 -13.63
C LEU A 104 -1.00 -1.20 -14.20
N TYR A 105 -1.71 -0.46 -13.34
CA TYR A 105 -2.93 0.26 -13.72
C TYR A 105 -2.72 1.77 -13.83
N LYS A 106 -1.66 2.29 -13.20
CA LYS A 106 -1.33 3.71 -13.16
C LYS A 106 0.15 3.95 -13.50
N PRO A 107 0.59 3.54 -14.71
CA PRO A 107 1.99 3.67 -15.12
C PRO A 107 2.47 5.14 -15.14
N GLU A 108 1.55 6.10 -15.26
CA GLU A 108 1.88 7.54 -15.18
C GLU A 108 2.46 7.96 -13.82
N LEU A 109 2.32 7.13 -12.79
CA LEU A 109 2.89 7.37 -11.46
C LEU A 109 4.34 6.88 -11.34
N PHE A 110 4.89 6.17 -12.34
CA PHE A 110 6.21 5.54 -12.27
C PHE A 110 7.30 6.51 -11.85
N SER A 111 7.45 7.65 -12.54
CA SER A 111 8.51 8.62 -12.24
C SER A 111 8.45 9.13 -10.80
N LYS A 112 7.25 9.25 -10.22
CA LYS A 112 7.06 9.69 -8.84
C LYS A 112 7.37 8.57 -7.83
N VAL A 113 7.07 7.32 -8.17
CA VAL A 113 7.48 6.15 -7.40
C VAL A 113 9.00 6.01 -7.44
N GLU A 114 9.62 6.06 -8.63
CA GLU A 114 11.07 6.01 -8.81
C GLU A 114 11.79 7.08 -7.99
N GLU A 115 11.34 8.33 -8.07
CA GLU A 115 11.88 9.42 -7.26
C GLU A 115 11.82 9.07 -5.77
N LYS A 116 10.69 8.54 -5.27
CA LYS A 116 10.59 8.13 -3.87
C LYS A 116 11.57 7.00 -3.53
N LEU A 117 11.63 5.96 -4.36
CA LEU A 117 12.42 4.75 -4.09
C LEU A 117 13.92 5.03 -4.08
N THR A 118 14.40 5.86 -5.01
CA THR A 118 15.81 6.25 -5.12
C THR A 118 16.31 7.06 -3.92
N HIS A 119 15.41 7.74 -3.20
CA HIS A 119 15.72 8.53 -2.01
C HIS A 119 15.47 7.80 -0.68
N LEU A 120 15.05 6.53 -0.68
CA LEU A 120 14.80 5.80 0.55
C LEU A 120 16.08 5.61 1.38
N ASN A 121 16.04 6.01 2.65
CA ASN A 121 17.14 5.80 3.57
C ASN A 121 17.13 4.36 4.12
N LEU A 122 17.80 3.45 3.42
CA LEU A 122 17.85 2.04 3.83
C LEU A 122 18.73 1.79 5.06
N LYS A 123 19.58 2.73 5.45
CA LYS A 123 20.52 2.55 6.59
C LYS A 123 19.81 2.37 7.93
N ILE A 124 18.52 2.69 8.00
CA ILE A 124 17.70 2.51 9.21
C ILE A 124 17.37 1.03 9.48
N TYR A 125 17.53 0.15 8.48
CA TYR A 125 17.23 -1.28 8.61
C TYR A 125 18.48 -2.12 8.89
N LYS A 126 18.29 -3.33 9.42
CA LYS A 126 19.36 -4.34 9.53
C LYS A 126 19.82 -4.78 8.14
N GLU A 127 21.10 -5.12 8.00
CA GLU A 127 21.74 -5.44 6.71
C GLU A 127 20.97 -6.50 5.89
N ASN A 128 20.48 -7.55 6.54
CA ASN A 128 19.67 -8.59 5.89
C ASN A 128 18.38 -8.04 5.27
N LEU A 129 17.69 -7.12 5.96
CA LEU A 129 16.49 -6.46 5.46
C LEU A 129 16.82 -5.43 4.39
N GLN A 130 17.96 -4.74 4.47
CA GLN A 130 18.40 -3.82 3.42
C GLN A 130 18.55 -4.53 2.08
N GLY A 131 19.20 -5.70 2.06
CA GLY A 131 19.36 -6.49 0.83
C GLY A 131 18.02 -6.91 0.22
N LEU A 132 17.05 -7.30 1.06
CA LEU A 132 15.71 -7.65 0.62
C LEU A 132 14.94 -6.45 0.04
N ILE A 133 14.97 -5.31 0.73
CA ILE A 133 14.30 -4.08 0.27
C ILE A 133 14.92 -3.58 -1.04
N LYS A 134 16.25 -3.63 -1.19
CA LYS A 134 16.93 -3.29 -2.46
C LYS A 134 16.43 -4.13 -3.61
N LYS A 135 16.32 -5.45 -3.41
CA LYS A 135 15.81 -6.38 -4.43
C LYS A 135 14.36 -6.06 -4.81
N ASP A 136 13.52 -5.74 -3.82
CA ASP A 136 12.14 -5.35 -4.08
C ASP A 136 12.07 -4.04 -4.89
N ILE A 137 12.92 -3.05 -4.58
CA ILE A 137 13.05 -1.79 -5.34
C ILE A 137 13.52 -2.06 -6.77
N GLU A 138 14.59 -2.83 -6.96
CA GLU A 138 15.14 -3.19 -8.28
C GLU A 138 14.08 -3.86 -9.14
N THR A 139 13.23 -4.71 -8.55
CA THR A 139 12.12 -5.37 -9.25
C THR A 139 11.11 -4.36 -9.78
N ILE A 140 10.76 -3.33 -8.99
CA ILE A 140 9.82 -2.28 -9.42
C ILE A 140 10.44 -1.45 -10.55
N LEU A 141 11.69 -1.04 -10.40
CA LEU A 141 12.39 -0.17 -11.36
C LEU A 141 12.74 -0.88 -12.68
N SER A 142 12.77 -2.21 -12.69
CA SER A 142 13.05 -3.00 -13.90
C SER A 142 11.79 -3.31 -14.73
N ASN A 143 10.61 -2.90 -14.27
CA ASN A 143 9.33 -3.16 -14.93
C ASN A 143 8.87 -2.00 -15.85
N GLU A 144 9.78 -1.10 -16.24
CA GLU A 144 9.52 0.01 -17.18
C GLU A 144 9.41 -0.46 -18.65
#